data_AF-A0A1G1NY41-F1
#
_entry.id   AF-A0A1G1NY41-F1
#
_cell.length_a   1.000
_cell.length_b   1.000
_cell.length_c   1.000
_cell.angle_alpha   90.00
_cell.angle_beta   90.00
_cell.angle_gamma   90.00
#
_symmetry.space_group_name_H-M   'P 1'
#
loop_
_entity.id
_entity.type
_entity.pdbx_description
1 polymer ?
#
loop_
_entity_poly.entity_id
_entity_poly.type
_entity_poly.pdbx_seq_one_letter_code
_entity_poly.pdbx_strand_id
1 'polypeptide(L)'
;MTRHIIIAIILALFVLPTAWAQVPEKEYYSDGVLKVDWYSEFGDGKLSRKEYYPSGSLKSAVVYVNGKIDGNYKEYGEDGKVLVELGYKLGVENGAFREYAPGGTVLKEGNYANGKLSGPQKAYDENGNPFQEITYADGKKHGTAKIFFPNGKVKEESTYVNGELHGIVMFYKDNGSLKAESRYQRGLRQGEAAEYYPNGNLKAKMNFVDDAIDGEFVEFYENQELKKRNLIVNGEVIEREEYDEQGQLIPELSFSVNETVVPSSAAPAPVPSKAEAPAQGQRVFFLKFKDMALIGFLSAVFVMIGVFIRRILTAGKIKEAEYQRSPAVLPERDQSRKEFNPPHSESEKMYRRLVETGKSGIFMADMNGRLFYVNHAFAEIFGHKTEQEVVGASMGALFKCIDNGEKQLLKIMGEANEIHDFQFRRRLPNNEVIILSASANRIFDDQGRPAGVRGVVVDMTEKRRLE
;
A
#
# COMPACT_ATOMS: atom_id res chain seq x y z
N MET A 1 12.24 16.63 90.15
CA MET A 1 13.69 16.90 90.29
C MET A 1 14.39 16.43 89.03
N THR A 2 15.21 17.32 88.42
CA THR A 2 16.31 17.08 87.42
C THR A 2 15.99 16.18 86.21
N ARG A 3 15.75 16.62 84.97
CA ARG A 3 16.36 17.63 84.06
C ARG A 3 17.68 17.17 83.41
N HIS A 4 17.73 17.31 82.06
CA HIS A 4 18.83 17.35 81.06
C HIS A 4 18.98 16.09 80.17
N ILE A 5 18.70 16.10 78.83
CA ILE A 5 19.39 16.78 77.68
C ILE A 5 20.74 16.07 77.41
N ILE A 6 21.21 15.61 76.24
CA ILE A 6 20.85 15.66 74.80
C ILE A 6 21.93 14.82 74.04
N ILE A 7 21.61 14.30 72.83
CA ILE A 7 22.50 13.99 71.68
C ILE A 7 23.30 12.66 71.58
N ALA A 8 23.14 12.09 70.37
CA ALA A 8 24.04 11.23 69.59
C ALA A 8 24.11 9.74 69.94
N ILE A 9 23.40 8.96 69.11
CA ILE A 9 23.89 7.86 68.24
C ILE A 9 22.60 7.09 67.88
N ILE A 10 21.89 7.50 66.83
CA ILE A 10 21.94 6.82 65.53
C ILE A 10 22.03 5.30 65.72
N LEU A 11 20.89 4.65 65.88
CA LEU A 11 20.72 3.24 65.51
C LEU A 11 19.23 2.97 65.29
N ALA A 12 18.88 3.20 64.03
CA ALA A 12 18.02 2.35 63.21
C ALA A 12 16.76 1.79 63.89
N LEU A 13 15.60 2.40 63.62
CA LEU A 13 14.36 1.63 63.38
C LEU A 13 13.17 2.42 62.83
N PHE A 14 13.29 3.71 62.55
CA PHE A 14 12.21 4.45 61.89
C PHE A 14 12.79 5.46 60.89
N VAL A 15 12.91 5.03 59.64
CA VAL A 15 12.66 5.74 58.36
C VAL A 15 13.26 4.85 57.26
N LEU A 16 12.44 4.04 56.60
CA LEU A 16 12.60 3.82 55.16
C LEU A 16 11.20 3.86 54.54
N PRO A 17 10.87 4.93 53.79
CA PRO A 17 9.74 4.93 52.89
C PRO A 17 10.01 3.94 51.75
N THR A 18 8.95 3.31 51.25
CA THR A 18 8.85 2.77 49.89
C THR A 18 9.93 1.77 49.46
N ALA A 19 9.67 0.48 49.61
CA ALA A 19 10.26 -0.54 48.76
C ALA A 19 9.68 -0.45 47.33
N TRP A 20 9.99 0.63 46.62
CA TRP A 20 9.86 0.76 45.16
C TRP A 20 11.26 1.00 44.63
N ALA A 21 11.99 -0.07 44.29
CA ALA A 21 13.14 -0.03 43.38
C ALA A 21 13.74 -1.43 43.23
N GLN A 22 13.21 -2.24 42.30
CA GLN A 22 14.07 -3.16 41.55
C GLN A 22 13.71 -3.06 40.07
N VAL A 23 14.18 -1.98 39.44
CA VAL A 23 14.54 -2.02 38.02
C VAL A 23 15.92 -1.36 37.96
N PRO A 24 16.97 -2.19 37.82
CA PRO A 24 17.47 -2.47 36.47
C PRO A 24 17.72 -3.97 36.24
N GLU A 25 17.01 -4.54 35.27
CA GLU A 25 17.41 -5.81 34.68
C GLU A 25 18.37 -5.50 33.54
N LYS A 26 19.63 -5.92 33.71
CA LYS A 26 20.62 -5.91 32.63
C LYS A 26 20.72 -7.32 32.08
N GLU A 27 20.51 -7.45 30.78
CA GLU A 27 20.80 -8.69 30.07
C GLU A 27 22.15 -8.56 29.38
N TYR A 28 22.90 -9.66 29.34
CA TYR A 28 24.20 -9.73 28.70
C TYR A 28 24.21 -10.85 27.66
N TYR A 29 25.00 -10.68 26.61
CA TYR A 29 25.37 -11.76 25.69
C TYR A 29 26.27 -12.79 26.39
N SER A 30 26.49 -13.94 25.75
CA SER A 30 27.31 -15.03 26.31
C SER A 30 28.77 -14.64 26.55
N ASP A 31 29.26 -13.62 25.83
CA ASP A 31 30.60 -13.04 25.95
C ASP A 31 30.69 -11.93 27.03
N GLY A 32 29.59 -11.62 27.71
CA GLY A 32 29.51 -10.61 28.76
C GLY A 32 29.26 -9.18 28.27
N VAL A 33 29.06 -8.96 26.97
CA VAL A 33 28.66 -7.64 26.44
C VAL A 33 27.22 -7.33 26.84
N LEU A 34 26.95 -6.08 27.24
CA LEU A 34 25.60 -5.63 27.60
C LEU A 34 24.68 -5.75 26.39
N LYS A 35 23.52 -6.40 26.56
CA LYS A 35 22.53 -6.65 25.50
C LYS A 35 21.30 -5.76 25.68
N VAL A 36 20.80 -5.67 26.91
CA VAL A 36 19.62 -4.85 27.26
C VAL A 36 19.91 -4.14 28.57
N ASP A 37 19.55 -2.87 28.65
CA ASP A 37 19.58 -2.08 29.87
C ASP A 37 18.21 -1.41 30.10
N TRP A 38 17.57 -1.76 31.21
CA TRP A 38 16.36 -1.12 31.69
C TRP A 38 16.69 -0.17 32.83
N TYR A 39 16.30 1.10 32.72
CA TYR A 39 16.51 2.07 33.78
C TYR A 39 15.35 3.05 33.87
N SER A 40 15.00 3.47 35.09
CA SER A 40 14.02 4.54 35.28
C SER A 40 14.73 5.89 35.16
N GLU A 41 14.16 6.79 34.36
CA GLU A 41 14.55 8.20 34.42
C GLU A 41 13.82 8.81 35.63
N PHE A 42 14.59 9.46 36.50
CA PHE A 42 14.20 9.85 37.86
C PHE A 42 12.75 10.35 38.04
N GLY A 43 11.99 9.68 38.91
CA GLY A 43 10.86 10.24 39.66
C GLY A 43 9.56 10.52 38.92
N ASP A 44 9.48 10.33 37.60
CA ASP A 44 8.32 10.70 36.77
C ASP A 44 7.50 9.50 36.24
N GLY A 45 7.84 8.28 36.67
CA GLY A 45 7.16 7.05 36.23
C GLY A 45 7.51 6.62 34.80
N LYS A 46 8.56 7.20 34.21
CA LYS A 46 9.12 6.74 32.94
C LYS A 46 10.13 5.62 33.15
N LEU A 47 10.08 4.66 32.22
CA LEU A 47 11.05 3.59 32.12
C LEU A 47 11.69 3.63 30.74
N SER A 48 13.02 3.72 30.69
CA SER A 48 13.78 3.70 29.46
C SER A 48 14.37 2.31 29.25
N ARG A 49 14.41 1.88 27.99
CA ARG A 49 15.03 0.62 27.57
C ARG A 49 16.02 0.91 26.44
N LYS A 50 17.24 0.42 26.60
CA LYS A 50 18.25 0.41 25.55
C LYS A 50 18.60 -1.02 25.17
N GLU A 51 18.70 -1.27 23.87
CA GLU A 51 19.29 -2.51 23.35
C GLU A 51 20.65 -2.20 22.71
N TYR A 52 21.54 -3.19 22.73
CA TYR A 52 22.90 -3.07 22.21
C TYR A 52 23.23 -4.27 21.30
N TYR A 53 24.06 -4.04 20.29
CA TYR A 53 24.64 -5.08 19.45
C TYR A 53 25.66 -5.94 20.22
N PRO A 54 26.03 -7.13 19.72
CA PRO A 54 27.14 -7.91 20.29
C PRO A 54 28.47 -7.16 20.32
N SER A 55 28.67 -6.18 19.43
CA SER A 55 29.81 -5.28 19.44
C SER A 55 29.79 -4.25 20.58
N GLY A 56 28.66 -4.13 21.30
CA GLY A 56 28.44 -3.17 22.38
C GLY A 56 27.93 -1.80 21.92
N SER A 57 27.79 -1.56 20.62
CA SER A 57 27.19 -0.33 20.09
C SER A 57 25.68 -0.29 20.37
N LEU A 58 25.14 0.90 20.57
CA LEU A 58 23.70 1.10 20.82
C LEU A 58 22.92 0.67 19.58
N LYS A 59 21.91 -0.18 19.76
CA LYS A 59 21.04 -0.68 18.71
C LYS A 59 19.70 0.05 18.70
N SER A 60 19.08 0.22 19.86
CA SER A 60 17.81 0.94 19.95
C SER A 60 17.62 1.58 21.32
N ALA A 61 16.79 2.62 21.35
CA ALA A 61 16.40 3.32 22.58
C ALA A 61 14.92 3.67 22.54
N VAL A 62 14.22 3.43 23.65
CA VAL A 62 12.78 3.67 23.76
C VAL A 62 12.38 4.03 25.19
N VAL A 63 11.35 4.86 25.31
CA VAL A 63 10.78 5.31 26.59
C VAL A 63 9.38 4.74 26.75
N TYR A 64 9.07 4.25 27.95
CA TYR A 64 7.78 3.74 28.35
C TYR A 64 7.16 4.64 29.42
N VAL A 65 5.88 4.94 29.27
CA VAL A 65 5.02 5.58 30.27
C VAL A 65 3.87 4.61 30.56
N ASN A 66 3.65 4.27 31.84
CA ASN A 66 2.62 3.32 32.27
C ASN A 66 2.67 1.96 31.53
N GLY A 67 3.88 1.46 31.26
CA GLY A 67 4.11 0.18 30.57
C GLY A 67 3.87 0.21 29.05
N LYS A 68 3.65 1.38 28.45
CA LYS A 68 3.48 1.54 26.99
C LYS A 68 4.50 2.52 26.44
N ILE A 69 4.96 2.31 25.21
CA ILE A 69 5.91 3.21 24.55
C ILE A 69 5.29 4.60 24.41
N ASP A 70 5.95 5.63 24.90
CA ASP A 70 5.49 7.01 24.80
C ASP A 70 6.70 7.94 24.64
N GLY A 71 6.78 8.61 23.50
CA GLY A 71 7.95 9.36 23.05
C GLY A 71 8.55 8.79 21.77
N ASN A 72 9.81 9.14 21.51
CA ASN A 72 10.50 8.73 20.28
C ASN A 72 11.23 7.40 20.49
N TYR A 73 10.91 6.42 19.65
CA TYR A 73 11.73 5.25 19.39
C TYR A 73 12.84 5.62 18.41
N LYS A 74 14.07 5.18 18.70
CA LYS A 74 15.20 5.30 17.79
C LYS A 74 15.89 3.97 17.61
N GLU A 75 16.27 3.68 16.38
CA GLU A 75 17.13 2.56 16.00
C GLU A 75 18.40 3.09 15.34
N TYR A 76 19.51 2.43 15.62
CA TYR A 76 20.85 2.83 15.22
C TYR A 76 21.55 1.66 14.52
N GLY A 77 22.38 1.95 13.53
CA GLY A 77 23.30 0.97 12.95
C GLY A 77 24.49 0.72 13.88
N GLU A 78 25.28 -0.31 13.56
CA GLU A 78 26.48 -0.62 14.37
C GLU A 78 27.52 0.52 14.37
N ASP A 79 27.50 1.40 13.37
CA ASP A 79 28.32 2.60 13.26
C ASP A 79 27.80 3.79 14.12
N GLY A 80 26.68 3.60 14.83
CA GLY A 80 26.05 4.57 15.70
C GLY A 80 25.18 5.60 14.98
N LYS A 81 25.01 5.50 13.65
CA LYS A 81 24.09 6.39 12.92
C LYS A 81 22.65 5.93 13.10
N VAL A 82 21.74 6.89 13.13
CA VAL A 82 20.30 6.61 13.24
C VAL A 82 19.82 6.00 11.92
N LEU A 83 19.11 4.87 12.02
CA LEU A 83 18.47 4.19 10.89
C LEU A 83 16.96 4.47 10.87
N VAL A 84 16.34 4.58 12.04
CA VAL A 84 14.90 4.81 12.18
C VAL A 84 14.61 5.73 13.36
N GLU A 85 13.70 6.68 13.16
CA GLU A 85 13.04 7.44 14.23
C GLU A 85 11.53 7.30 14.08
N LEU A 86 10.83 6.96 15.16
CA LEU A 86 9.38 6.79 15.19
C LEU A 86 8.79 7.46 16.43
N GLY A 87 7.80 8.33 16.25
CA GLY A 87 7.02 8.88 17.36
C GLY A 87 5.94 7.91 17.85
N TYR A 88 5.79 7.78 19.16
CA TYR A 88 4.75 6.97 19.80
C TYR A 88 4.02 7.77 20.88
N LYS A 89 2.75 7.44 21.08
CA LYS A 89 1.93 7.91 22.20
C LYS A 89 1.13 6.74 22.76
N LEU A 90 1.30 6.44 24.05
CA LEU A 90 0.62 5.34 24.74
C LEU A 90 0.63 4.00 23.97
N GLY A 91 1.77 3.64 23.38
CA GLY A 91 2.02 2.38 22.69
C GLY A 91 1.59 2.34 21.22
N VAL A 92 1.14 3.47 20.67
CA VAL A 92 0.66 3.58 19.28
C VAL A 92 1.48 4.62 18.53
N GLU A 93 1.86 4.34 17.29
CA GLU A 93 2.62 5.27 16.46
C GLU A 93 1.84 6.58 16.29
N ASN A 94 2.49 7.69 16.65
CA ASN A 94 1.87 9.00 16.65
C ASN A 94 2.96 10.07 16.62
N GLY A 95 2.99 10.86 15.56
CA GLY A 95 4.01 11.86 15.29
C GLY A 95 4.89 11.51 14.09
N ALA A 96 5.95 12.29 13.91
CA ALA A 96 6.84 12.15 12.77
C ALA A 96 7.58 10.80 12.79
N PHE A 97 7.87 10.28 11.61
CA PHE A 97 8.82 9.19 11.43
C PHE A 97 9.85 9.55 10.36
N ARG A 98 11.04 8.98 10.49
CA ARG A 98 12.12 9.07 9.50
C ARG A 98 12.85 7.74 9.41
N GLU A 99 13.16 7.34 8.18
CA GLU A 99 14.01 6.20 7.86
C GLU A 99 15.24 6.72 7.13
N TYR A 100 16.39 6.16 7.46
CA TYR A 100 17.69 6.61 6.96
C TYR A 100 18.45 5.45 6.33
N ALA A 101 19.25 5.75 5.31
CA ALA A 101 20.26 4.85 4.79
C ALA A 101 21.38 4.67 5.83
N PRO A 102 22.19 3.59 5.74
CA PRO A 102 23.40 3.43 6.57
C PRO A 102 24.37 4.62 6.46
N GLY A 103 24.32 5.38 5.37
CA GLY A 103 25.10 6.62 5.19
C GLY A 103 24.65 7.77 6.10
N GLY A 104 23.41 7.77 6.59
CA GLY A 104 22.76 8.85 7.32
C GLY A 104 21.83 9.72 6.45
N THR A 105 21.72 9.45 5.15
CA THR A 105 20.77 10.11 4.24
C THR A 105 19.34 9.67 4.57
N VAL A 106 18.38 10.59 4.63
CA VAL A 106 16.96 10.26 4.80
C VAL A 106 16.48 9.53 3.54
N LEU A 107 15.88 8.36 3.69
CA LEU A 107 15.24 7.59 2.61
C LEU A 107 13.73 7.83 2.57
N LYS A 108 13.13 8.06 3.74
CA LYS A 108 11.68 8.24 3.86
C LYS A 108 11.33 9.05 5.09
N GLU A 109 10.32 9.90 4.98
CA GLU A 109 9.77 10.62 6.12
C GLU A 109 8.28 10.85 5.97
N GLY A 110 7.61 11.04 7.10
CA GLY A 110 6.20 11.37 7.15
C GLY A 110 5.70 11.44 8.57
N ASN A 111 4.41 11.21 8.76
CA ASN A 111 3.78 11.30 10.07
C ASN A 111 2.72 10.21 10.26
N TYR A 112 2.63 9.70 11.48
CA TYR A 112 1.58 8.80 11.94
C TYR A 112 0.59 9.57 12.83
N ALA A 113 -0.68 9.21 12.71
CA ALA A 113 -1.74 9.59 13.65
C ALA A 113 -2.48 8.33 14.06
N ASN A 114 -2.44 7.98 15.36
CA ASN A 114 -3.10 6.80 15.91
C ASN A 114 -2.80 5.48 15.15
N GLY A 115 -1.53 5.24 14.82
CA GLY A 115 -1.08 4.00 14.18
C GLY A 115 -1.31 3.96 12.67
N LYS A 116 -1.67 5.10 12.06
CA LYS A 116 -1.95 5.20 10.63
C LYS A 116 -1.22 6.37 10.00
N LEU A 117 -0.69 6.20 8.79
CA LEU A 117 -0.06 7.29 8.04
C LEU A 117 -1.05 8.44 7.84
N SER A 118 -0.58 9.65 8.07
CA SER A 118 -1.39 10.86 8.01
C SER A 118 -0.55 12.07 7.59
N GLY A 119 -1.05 12.82 6.62
CA GLY A 119 -0.34 13.94 6.02
C GLY A 119 0.62 13.52 4.90
N PRO A 120 1.51 14.42 4.47
CA PRO A 120 2.47 14.14 3.42
C PRO A 120 3.55 13.16 3.89
N GLN A 121 3.89 12.23 3.02
CA GLN A 121 5.05 11.35 3.11
C GLN A 121 5.96 11.60 1.92
N LYS A 122 7.26 11.69 2.15
CA LYS A 122 8.28 11.87 1.12
C LYS A 122 9.24 10.70 1.12
N ALA A 123 9.68 10.30 -0.06
CA ALA A 123 10.75 9.32 -0.25
C ALA A 123 11.85 9.89 -1.13
N TYR A 124 13.08 9.54 -0.78
CA TYR A 124 14.31 10.08 -1.34
C TYR A 124 15.22 8.95 -1.83
N ASP A 125 16.00 9.22 -2.86
CA ASP A 125 17.03 8.30 -3.33
C ASP A 125 18.26 8.31 -2.38
N GLU A 126 19.26 7.47 -2.65
CA GLU A 126 20.48 7.38 -1.83
C GLU A 126 21.29 8.69 -1.79
N ASN A 127 21.08 9.58 -2.77
CA ASN A 127 21.71 10.89 -2.86
C ASN A 127 20.90 11.99 -2.17
N GLY A 128 19.72 11.66 -1.63
CA GLY A 128 18.81 12.59 -0.96
C GLY A 128 17.89 13.38 -1.90
N ASN A 129 17.77 12.99 -3.17
CA ASN A 129 16.82 13.62 -4.08
C ASN A 129 15.42 13.02 -3.91
N PRO A 130 14.37 13.84 -3.78
CA PRO A 130 13.01 13.32 -3.66
C PRO A 130 12.59 12.66 -4.98
N PHE A 131 12.10 11.42 -4.92
CA PHE A 131 11.52 10.74 -6.09
C PHE A 131 10.02 10.50 -5.94
N GLN A 132 9.46 10.71 -4.74
CA GLN A 132 8.04 10.51 -4.46
C GLN A 132 7.55 11.39 -3.29
N GLU A 133 6.35 11.94 -3.44
CA GLU A 133 5.60 12.62 -2.38
C GLU A 133 4.14 12.17 -2.44
N ILE A 134 3.58 11.61 -1.36
CA ILE A 134 2.20 11.11 -1.32
C ILE A 134 1.54 11.59 -0.05
N THR A 135 0.32 12.11 -0.17
CA THR A 135 -0.49 12.50 0.99
C THR A 135 -1.36 11.32 1.44
N TYR A 136 -1.42 11.10 2.76
CA TYR A 136 -2.22 10.06 3.39
C TYR A 136 -3.27 10.64 4.35
N ALA A 137 -4.42 9.97 4.42
CA ALA A 137 -5.42 10.16 5.48
C ALA A 137 -5.88 8.78 5.96
N ASP A 138 -5.87 8.57 7.28
CA ASP A 138 -6.23 7.29 7.91
C ASP A 138 -5.54 6.06 7.29
N GLY A 139 -4.26 6.21 6.93
CA GLY A 139 -3.44 5.13 6.38
C GLY A 139 -3.69 4.84 4.89
N LYS A 140 -4.57 5.60 4.23
CA LYS A 140 -4.86 5.48 2.80
C LYS A 140 -4.38 6.70 2.04
N LYS A 141 -3.97 6.54 0.78
CA LYS A 141 -3.64 7.66 -0.10
C LYS A 141 -4.85 8.61 -0.21
N HIS A 142 -4.66 9.89 0.03
CA HIS A 142 -5.72 10.88 -0.01
C HIS A 142 -5.12 12.26 -0.31
N GLY A 143 -5.63 12.95 -1.33
CA GLY A 143 -5.05 14.18 -1.85
C GLY A 143 -4.00 13.92 -2.93
N THR A 144 -3.05 14.83 -3.07
CA THR A 144 -2.07 14.79 -4.16
C THR A 144 -0.97 13.76 -3.92
N ALA A 145 -0.56 13.10 -4.99
CA ALA A 145 0.63 12.29 -5.11
C ALA A 145 1.48 12.80 -6.28
N LYS A 146 2.80 12.84 -6.07
CA LYS A 146 3.79 13.27 -7.06
C LYS A 146 4.90 12.24 -7.14
N ILE A 147 5.32 11.95 -8.36
CA ILE A 147 6.54 11.20 -8.66
C ILE A 147 7.46 12.15 -9.41
N PHE A 148 8.74 12.14 -9.08
CA PHE A 148 9.73 13.04 -9.67
C PHE A 148 10.72 12.29 -10.56
N PHE A 149 11.24 12.98 -11.56
CA PHE A 149 12.42 12.55 -12.30
C PHE A 149 13.68 12.74 -11.44
N PRO A 150 14.81 12.08 -11.78
CA PRO A 150 16.09 12.31 -11.10
C PRO A 150 16.58 13.77 -11.12
N ASN A 151 16.09 14.59 -12.06
CA ASN A 151 16.39 16.03 -12.13
C ASN A 151 15.49 16.90 -11.23
N GLY A 152 14.63 16.29 -10.41
CA GLY A 152 13.73 16.96 -9.46
C GLY A 152 12.43 17.52 -10.07
N LYS A 153 12.23 17.43 -11.39
CA LYS A 153 10.97 17.84 -12.02
C LYS A 153 9.90 16.76 -11.82
N VAL A 154 8.63 17.18 -11.77
CA VAL A 154 7.50 16.26 -11.67
C VAL A 154 7.45 15.39 -12.93
N LYS A 155 7.34 14.08 -12.72
CA LYS A 155 7.11 13.05 -13.75
C LYS A 155 5.63 12.69 -13.84
N GLU A 156 4.99 12.60 -12.70
CA GLU A 156 3.57 12.27 -12.57
C GLU A 156 2.97 13.08 -11.42
N GLU A 157 1.77 13.61 -11.64
CA GLU A 157 0.93 14.18 -10.61
C GLU A 157 -0.45 13.54 -10.67
N SER A 158 -0.89 12.98 -9.55
CA SER A 158 -2.16 12.28 -9.42
C SER A 158 -2.88 12.70 -8.15
N THR A 159 -4.20 12.50 -8.13
CA THR A 159 -5.03 12.76 -6.93
C THR A 159 -5.70 11.47 -6.51
N TYR A 160 -5.75 11.23 -5.20
CA TYR A 160 -6.36 10.06 -4.59
C TYR A 160 -7.47 10.46 -3.64
N VAL A 161 -8.52 9.66 -3.56
CA VAL A 161 -9.57 9.75 -2.56
C VAL A 161 -9.73 8.37 -1.93
N ASN A 162 -9.41 8.25 -0.64
CA ASN A 162 -9.57 7.02 0.14
C ASN A 162 -8.86 5.79 -0.44
N GLY A 163 -7.70 6.00 -1.03
CA GLY A 163 -6.87 4.95 -1.65
C GLY A 163 -7.13 4.76 -3.15
N GLU A 164 -8.19 5.34 -3.71
CA GLU A 164 -8.54 5.21 -5.13
C GLU A 164 -8.09 6.44 -5.91
N LEU A 165 -7.59 6.20 -7.13
CA LEU A 165 -7.23 7.27 -8.07
C LEU A 165 -8.49 8.04 -8.48
N HIS A 166 -8.45 9.36 -8.40
CA HIS A 166 -9.59 10.22 -8.63
C HIS A 166 -9.17 11.60 -9.14
N GLY A 167 -9.90 12.16 -10.10
CA GLY A 167 -9.56 13.45 -10.70
C GLY A 167 -8.59 13.30 -11.87
N ILE A 168 -7.82 14.35 -12.14
CA ILE A 168 -6.91 14.37 -13.30
C ILE A 168 -5.55 13.81 -12.89
N VAL A 169 -5.03 12.90 -13.70
CA VAL A 169 -3.65 12.43 -13.64
C VAL A 169 -2.88 13.05 -14.79
N MET A 170 -1.76 13.67 -14.47
CA MET A 170 -0.89 14.35 -15.43
C MET A 170 0.46 13.65 -15.47
N PHE A 171 0.96 13.42 -16.69
CA PHE A 171 2.29 12.89 -16.95
C PHE A 171 3.12 13.94 -17.66
N TYR A 172 4.37 14.07 -17.24
CA TYR A 172 5.30 15.06 -17.79
C TYR A 172 6.52 14.37 -18.39
N LYS A 173 7.26 15.11 -19.23
CA LYS A 173 8.59 14.73 -19.72
C LYS A 173 9.66 15.27 -18.78
N ASP A 174 10.88 14.78 -18.91
CA ASP A 174 12.05 15.22 -18.15
C ASP A 174 12.35 16.73 -18.30
N ASN A 175 11.99 17.34 -19.43
CA ASN A 175 12.08 18.77 -19.65
C ASN A 175 10.99 19.58 -18.92
N GLY A 176 9.96 18.93 -18.36
CA GLY A 176 8.83 19.55 -17.66
C GLY A 176 7.59 19.81 -18.52
N SER A 177 7.66 19.52 -19.83
CA SER A 177 6.48 19.63 -20.72
C SER A 177 5.44 18.57 -20.39
N LEU A 178 4.15 18.93 -20.49
CA LEU A 178 3.05 18.00 -20.34
C LEU A 178 3.12 16.96 -21.46
N LYS A 179 3.08 15.68 -21.09
CA LYS A 179 3.12 14.54 -22.01
C LYS A 179 1.72 14.01 -22.26
N ALA A 180 0.94 13.87 -21.20
CA ALA A 180 -0.42 13.35 -21.26
C ALA A 180 -1.21 13.75 -20.01
N GLU A 181 -2.53 13.79 -20.15
CA GLU A 181 -3.45 13.90 -19.03
C GLU A 181 -4.65 12.97 -19.22
N SER A 182 -5.20 12.44 -18.13
CA SER A 182 -6.38 11.59 -18.18
C SER A 182 -7.18 11.73 -16.89
N ARG A 183 -8.51 11.75 -17.01
CA ARG A 183 -9.41 11.82 -15.86
C ARG A 183 -9.75 10.42 -15.35
N TYR A 184 -9.75 10.28 -14.04
CA TYR A 184 -10.07 9.06 -13.31
C TYR A 184 -11.22 9.28 -12.34
N GLN A 185 -12.06 8.26 -12.19
CA GLN A 185 -13.11 8.20 -11.20
C GLN A 185 -13.12 6.80 -10.59
N ARG A 186 -12.87 6.72 -9.27
CA ARG A 186 -12.85 5.45 -8.51
C ARG A 186 -11.88 4.42 -9.09
N GLY A 187 -10.67 4.86 -9.45
CA GLY A 187 -9.63 3.99 -9.98
C GLY A 187 -9.68 3.75 -11.49
N LEU A 188 -10.80 4.04 -12.17
CA LEU A 188 -10.97 3.80 -13.60
C LEU A 188 -10.86 5.10 -14.40
N ARG A 189 -10.29 5.05 -15.61
CA ARG A 189 -10.31 6.20 -16.53
C ARG A 189 -11.73 6.49 -16.98
N GLN A 190 -12.11 7.77 -16.89
CA GLN A 190 -13.44 8.26 -17.20
C GLN A 190 -13.36 9.63 -17.88
N GLY A 191 -13.98 9.76 -19.05
CA GLY A 191 -14.05 10.97 -19.82
C GLY A 191 -12.80 11.21 -20.68
N GLU A 192 -12.55 12.48 -21.00
CA GLU A 192 -11.48 12.88 -21.91
C GLU A 192 -10.08 12.63 -21.33
N ALA A 193 -9.19 12.22 -22.22
CA ALA A 193 -7.75 12.15 -22.04
C ALA A 193 -7.06 12.77 -23.26
N ALA A 194 -5.86 13.29 -23.06
CA ALA A 194 -5.08 13.95 -24.09
C ALA A 194 -3.60 13.55 -24.02
N GLU A 195 -2.95 13.49 -25.17
CA GLU A 195 -1.50 13.35 -25.32
C GLU A 195 -0.93 14.56 -26.07
N TYR A 196 0.33 14.92 -25.78
CA TYR A 196 0.97 16.10 -26.35
C TYR A 196 2.35 15.79 -26.95
N TYR A 197 2.66 16.50 -28.02
CA TYR A 197 3.98 16.55 -28.63
C TYR A 197 4.99 17.31 -27.74
N PRO A 198 6.31 17.14 -27.94
CA PRO A 198 7.32 17.89 -27.18
C PRO A 198 7.18 19.42 -27.29
N ASN A 199 6.63 19.92 -28.39
CA ASN A 199 6.36 21.35 -28.61
C ASN A 199 5.09 21.85 -27.89
N GLY A 200 4.33 20.97 -27.22
CA GLY A 200 3.08 21.30 -26.52
C GLY A 200 1.82 21.17 -27.37
N ASN A 201 1.93 20.88 -28.68
CA ASN A 201 0.79 20.67 -29.55
C ASN A 201 0.03 19.40 -29.17
N LEU A 202 -1.29 19.41 -29.38
CA LEU A 202 -2.16 18.27 -29.08
C LEU A 202 -1.82 17.16 -30.08
N LYS A 203 -1.40 16.00 -29.57
CA LYS A 203 -1.09 14.83 -30.39
C LYS A 203 -2.29 13.94 -30.57
N ALA A 204 -3.02 13.69 -29.49
CA ALA A 204 -4.20 12.87 -29.53
C ALA A 204 -5.17 13.27 -28.42
N LYS A 205 -6.45 13.03 -28.67
CA LYS A 205 -7.53 13.18 -27.70
C LYS A 205 -8.46 11.99 -27.83
N MET A 206 -8.92 11.49 -26.69
CA MET A 206 -9.68 10.25 -26.60
C MET A 206 -10.65 10.31 -25.42
N ASN A 207 -11.76 9.59 -25.52
CA ASN A 207 -12.72 9.48 -24.44
C ASN A 207 -12.71 8.05 -23.86
N PHE A 208 -12.73 7.96 -22.53
CA PHE A 208 -12.76 6.71 -21.79
C PHE A 208 -14.07 6.52 -21.05
N VAL A 209 -14.55 5.28 -21.01
CA VAL A 209 -15.62 4.81 -20.13
C VAL A 209 -15.11 3.53 -19.49
N ASP A 210 -14.94 3.54 -18.17
CA ASP A 210 -14.46 2.38 -17.39
C ASP A 210 -13.19 1.73 -18.00
N ASP A 211 -12.16 2.55 -18.25
CA ASP A 211 -10.88 2.18 -18.90
C ASP A 211 -10.93 1.76 -20.38
N ALA A 212 -12.12 1.56 -20.95
CA ALA A 212 -12.29 1.31 -22.38
C ALA A 212 -12.36 2.64 -23.14
N ILE A 213 -11.74 2.69 -24.31
CA ILE A 213 -11.94 3.82 -25.22
C ILE A 213 -13.35 3.69 -25.79
N ASP A 214 -14.17 4.70 -25.58
CA ASP A 214 -15.55 4.75 -26.06
C ASP A 214 -15.91 6.18 -26.43
N GLY A 215 -16.44 6.36 -27.63
CA GLY A 215 -16.63 7.65 -28.28
C GLY A 215 -15.50 8.02 -29.24
N GLU A 216 -15.22 9.31 -29.33
CA GLU A 216 -14.31 9.85 -30.33
C GLU A 216 -12.83 9.71 -29.92
N PHE A 217 -12.02 9.21 -30.86
CA PHE A 217 -10.56 9.25 -30.81
C PHE A 217 -10.08 10.12 -31.97
N VAL A 218 -9.33 11.18 -31.68
CA VAL A 218 -8.67 12.03 -32.68
C VAL A 218 -7.17 12.04 -32.47
N GLU A 219 -6.42 12.00 -33.56
CA GLU A 219 -4.97 12.15 -33.61
C GLU A 219 -4.64 13.28 -34.59
N PHE A 220 -3.64 14.08 -34.25
CA PHE A 220 -3.17 15.19 -35.05
C PHE A 220 -1.71 14.97 -35.43
N TYR A 221 -1.27 15.57 -36.53
CA TYR A 221 0.13 15.75 -36.85
C TYR A 221 0.76 16.84 -35.96
N GLU A 222 2.09 16.93 -35.95
CA GLU A 222 2.79 17.94 -35.15
C GLU A 222 2.50 19.38 -35.61
N ASN A 223 2.09 19.55 -36.87
CA ASN A 223 1.61 20.82 -37.44
C ASN A 223 0.15 21.17 -37.06
N GLN A 224 -0.50 20.35 -36.20
CA GLN A 224 -1.89 20.47 -35.74
C GLN A 224 -2.97 20.16 -36.80
N GLU A 225 -2.59 19.70 -37.99
CA GLU A 225 -3.57 19.15 -38.94
C GLU A 225 -4.12 17.82 -38.43
N LEU A 226 -5.41 17.59 -38.66
CA LEU A 226 -6.07 16.33 -38.28
C LEU A 226 -5.40 15.20 -39.06
N LYS A 227 -4.96 14.16 -38.36
CA LYS A 227 -4.35 12.96 -38.95
C LYS A 227 -5.35 11.82 -39.02
N LYS A 228 -6.12 11.67 -37.95
CA LYS A 228 -7.04 10.54 -37.81
C LYS A 228 -8.19 10.88 -36.88
N ARG A 229 -9.38 10.41 -37.22
CA ARG A 229 -10.56 10.44 -36.39
C ARG A 229 -11.22 9.07 -36.43
N ASN A 230 -11.47 8.47 -35.27
CA ASN A 230 -12.26 7.26 -35.13
C ASN A 230 -13.48 7.55 -34.26
N LEU A 231 -14.63 6.97 -34.60
CA LEU A 231 -15.75 6.80 -33.67
C LEU A 231 -15.74 5.35 -33.19
N ILE A 232 -15.59 5.17 -31.88
CA ILE A 232 -15.53 3.86 -31.23
C ILE A 232 -16.81 3.69 -30.41
N VAL A 233 -17.51 2.57 -30.60
CA VAL A 233 -18.70 2.23 -29.82
C VAL A 233 -18.55 0.78 -29.34
N ASN A 234 -18.65 0.54 -28.04
CA ASN A 234 -18.49 -0.79 -27.43
C ASN A 234 -17.15 -1.46 -27.78
N GLY A 235 -16.09 -0.65 -27.98
CA GLY A 235 -14.76 -1.12 -28.35
C GLY A 235 -14.56 -1.42 -29.84
N GLU A 236 -15.57 -1.23 -30.67
CA GLU A 236 -15.47 -1.40 -32.13
C GLU A 236 -15.37 -0.03 -32.83
N VAL A 237 -14.48 0.09 -33.82
CA VAL A 237 -14.36 1.30 -34.65
C VAL A 237 -15.46 1.25 -35.72
N ILE A 238 -16.48 2.08 -35.57
CA ILE A 238 -17.61 2.15 -36.50
C ILE A 238 -17.42 3.21 -37.60
N GLU A 239 -16.57 4.20 -37.33
CA GLU A 239 -16.16 5.22 -38.30
C GLU A 239 -14.65 5.46 -38.17
N ARG A 240 -13.98 5.62 -39.30
CA ARG A 240 -12.57 6.01 -39.40
C ARG A 240 -12.41 6.99 -40.55
N GLU A 241 -11.78 8.12 -40.26
CA GLU A 241 -11.32 9.10 -41.23
C GLU A 241 -9.82 9.28 -41.01
N GLU A 242 -9.01 9.06 -42.04
CA GLU A 242 -7.57 9.35 -42.02
C GLU A 242 -7.24 10.39 -43.07
N TYR A 243 -6.33 11.30 -42.74
CA TYR A 243 -5.96 12.45 -43.56
C TYR A 243 -4.44 12.50 -43.69
N ASP A 244 -3.95 13.07 -44.79
CA ASP A 244 -2.53 13.36 -44.96
C ASP A 244 -2.11 14.66 -44.25
N GLU A 245 -0.82 14.99 -44.28
CA GLU A 245 -0.27 16.19 -43.64
C GLU A 245 -0.78 17.51 -44.27
N GLN A 246 -1.45 17.45 -45.42
CA GLN A 246 -2.08 18.60 -46.09
C GLN A 246 -3.57 18.73 -45.72
N GLY A 247 -4.09 17.85 -44.87
CA GLY A 247 -5.49 17.81 -44.45
C GLY A 247 -6.42 17.17 -45.49
N GLN A 248 -5.88 16.47 -46.49
CA GLN A 248 -6.68 15.78 -47.49
C GLN A 248 -7.05 14.38 -46.98
N LEU A 249 -8.34 14.03 -47.05
CA LEU A 249 -8.84 12.70 -46.67
C LEU A 249 -8.17 11.62 -47.55
N ILE A 250 -7.73 10.54 -46.94
CA ILE A 250 -7.18 9.34 -47.58
C ILE A 250 -8.30 8.29 -47.65
N PRO A 251 -9.01 8.13 -48.78
CA PRO A 251 -10.20 7.30 -48.85
C PRO A 251 -9.91 5.81 -48.62
N GLU A 252 -8.73 5.33 -48.98
CA GLU A 252 -8.33 3.92 -48.84
C GLU A 252 -8.15 3.50 -47.37
N LEU A 253 -7.96 4.47 -46.47
CA LEU A 253 -7.79 4.26 -45.04
C LEU A 253 -9.04 4.66 -44.24
N SER A 254 -10.06 5.21 -44.91
CA SER A 254 -11.27 5.76 -44.29
C SER A 254 -12.49 4.89 -44.58
N PHE A 255 -13.37 4.72 -43.61
CA PHE A 255 -14.63 4.01 -43.77
C PHE A 255 -15.67 4.50 -42.76
N SER A 256 -16.94 4.30 -43.09
CA SER A 256 -18.05 4.46 -42.14
C SER A 256 -18.99 3.26 -42.32
N VAL A 257 -19.32 2.60 -41.21
CA VAL A 257 -20.26 1.48 -41.21
C VAL A 257 -21.66 2.07 -41.21
N ASN A 258 -22.26 2.24 -42.39
CA ASN A 258 -23.67 2.61 -42.51
C ASN A 258 -24.55 1.49 -41.94
N GLU A 259 -25.21 1.74 -40.81
CA GLU A 259 -26.31 0.90 -40.33
C GLU A 259 -27.52 1.01 -41.28
N THR A 260 -27.50 0.31 -42.41
CA THR A 260 -28.73 -0.10 -43.11
C THR A 260 -28.51 -1.38 -43.93
N VAL A 261 -28.74 -2.55 -43.31
CA VAL A 261 -29.47 -3.70 -43.89
C VAL A 261 -30.22 -4.43 -42.75
N VAL A 262 -31.50 -4.73 -43.01
CA VAL A 262 -32.64 -5.06 -42.11
C VAL A 262 -32.93 -6.60 -42.14
N PRO A 263 -34.09 -7.12 -41.68
CA PRO A 263 -34.47 -7.72 -40.37
C PRO A 263 -34.43 -9.28 -40.29
N SER A 264 -34.49 -9.87 -39.07
CA SER A 264 -35.25 -11.12 -38.85
C SER A 264 -35.52 -11.46 -37.37
N SER A 265 -36.81 -11.49 -37.03
CA SER A 265 -37.57 -12.22 -35.99
C SER A 265 -36.97 -12.48 -34.60
N ALA A 266 -37.51 -11.78 -33.59
CA ALA A 266 -38.46 -12.37 -32.63
C ALA A 266 -39.06 -11.27 -31.73
N ALA A 267 -40.36 -11.02 -31.87
CA ALA A 267 -41.16 -10.39 -30.81
C ALA A 267 -41.67 -11.49 -29.85
N PRO A 268 -41.90 -11.20 -28.56
CA PRO A 268 -43.15 -10.56 -28.11
C PRO A 268 -42.89 -9.48 -27.03
N ALA A 269 -43.77 -8.57 -26.61
CA ALA A 269 -45.12 -8.09 -26.90
C ALA A 269 -45.28 -6.77 -26.08
N PRO A 270 -46.34 -5.96 -26.27
CA PRO A 270 -46.29 -4.51 -26.08
C PRO A 270 -46.66 -4.02 -24.68
N VAL A 271 -46.08 -2.89 -24.29
CA VAL A 271 -46.61 -2.02 -23.22
C VAL A 271 -47.71 -1.14 -23.83
N PRO A 272 -48.91 -1.03 -23.24
CA PRO A 272 -49.94 -0.14 -23.76
C PRO A 272 -49.64 1.31 -23.37
N SER A 273 -49.75 2.19 -24.36
CA SER A 273 -49.84 3.63 -24.21
C SER A 273 -51.27 4.08 -23.90
N LYS A 274 -51.39 5.25 -23.26
CA LYS A 274 -52.20 6.42 -23.68
C LYS A 274 -52.14 7.44 -22.54
N ALA A 275 -51.53 8.61 -22.70
CA ALA A 275 -51.83 9.76 -23.59
C ALA A 275 -52.67 10.84 -22.87
N GLU A 276 -52.20 12.07 -23.07
CA GLU A 276 -52.92 13.35 -23.08
C GLU A 276 -53.11 14.14 -21.77
N ALA A 277 -52.41 15.28 -21.74
CA ALA A 277 -52.75 16.51 -21.02
C ALA A 277 -53.93 17.22 -21.73
N PRO A 278 -54.59 18.26 -21.14
CA PRO A 278 -53.99 19.59 -21.14
C PRO A 278 -54.34 20.53 -19.95
N ALA A 279 -53.40 21.45 -19.72
CA ALA A 279 -53.50 22.90 -19.47
C ALA A 279 -54.49 23.55 -18.45
N GLN A 280 -53.91 24.58 -17.81
CA GLN A 280 -54.46 25.79 -17.18
C GLN A 280 -54.95 25.76 -15.73
N GLY A 281 -54.32 26.62 -14.91
CA GLY A 281 -55.09 27.56 -14.08
C GLY A 281 -54.72 27.66 -12.60
N GLN A 282 -54.21 28.85 -12.25
CA GLN A 282 -54.34 29.53 -10.95
C GLN A 282 -53.36 29.21 -9.80
N ARG A 283 -52.50 30.22 -9.59
CA ARG A 283 -51.88 30.66 -8.34
C ARG A 283 -52.87 30.64 -7.18
N VAL A 284 -52.44 30.32 -5.95
CA VAL A 284 -52.59 31.16 -4.74
C VAL A 284 -51.56 30.73 -3.67
N PHE A 285 -50.91 31.73 -3.10
CA PHE A 285 -50.08 31.77 -1.88
C PHE A 285 -50.69 31.05 -0.67
N PHE A 286 -49.87 30.38 0.15
CA PHE A 286 -49.76 30.75 1.58
C PHE A 286 -48.48 30.16 2.19
N LEU A 287 -47.62 31.06 2.66
CA LEU A 287 -46.58 30.81 3.65
C LEU A 287 -47.20 30.22 4.93
N LYS A 288 -46.48 29.30 5.59
CA LYS A 288 -46.11 29.51 6.99
C LYS A 288 -44.76 28.88 7.31
N PHE A 289 -43.79 29.77 7.41
CA PHE A 289 -42.56 29.66 8.17
C PHE A 289 -42.83 29.19 9.62
N LYS A 290 -41.93 28.35 10.14
CA LYS A 290 -41.26 28.64 11.41
C LYS A 290 -39.86 28.04 11.42
N ASP A 291 -38.90 28.90 11.72
CA ASP A 291 -37.46 28.75 11.49
C ASP A 291 -36.70 27.82 12.43
N MET A 292 -35.53 27.44 11.87
CA MET A 292 -34.24 27.01 12.43
C MET A 292 -33.88 27.45 13.86
N ALA A 293 -33.23 26.53 14.59
CA ALA A 293 -31.89 26.64 15.21
C ALA A 293 -31.62 25.32 15.97
N LEU A 294 -30.70 24.44 15.55
CA LEU A 294 -29.28 24.40 15.88
C LEU A 294 -28.94 24.59 17.38
N ILE A 295 -28.18 23.63 17.93
CA ILE A 295 -27.41 23.59 19.21
C ILE A 295 -28.05 22.74 20.34
N GLY A 296 -27.36 21.65 20.72
CA GLY A 296 -27.65 20.81 21.90
C GLY A 296 -27.58 19.30 21.59
N PHE A 297 -26.45 18.75 21.12
CA PHE A 297 -25.37 18.20 21.94
C PHE A 297 -25.81 17.10 22.94
N LEU A 298 -25.34 15.87 22.66
CA LEU A 298 -24.84 14.88 23.61
C LEU A 298 -25.49 14.84 25.01
N SER A 299 -26.43 13.92 25.27
CA SER A 299 -26.69 13.44 26.65
C SER A 299 -27.57 12.18 26.77
N ALA A 300 -27.61 11.26 25.80
CA ALA A 300 -28.49 10.07 25.94
C ALA A 300 -27.92 8.72 25.50
N VAL A 301 -26.65 8.64 25.09
CA VAL A 301 -26.02 7.34 24.72
C VAL A 301 -25.03 6.85 25.81
N PHE A 302 -24.75 7.66 26.82
CA PHE A 302 -23.78 7.33 27.90
C PHE A 302 -24.36 6.56 29.11
N VAL A 303 -25.65 6.21 29.10
CA VAL A 303 -26.28 5.50 30.25
C VAL A 303 -26.49 4.00 29.99
N MET A 304 -26.28 3.50 28.76
CA MET A 304 -26.50 2.09 28.42
C MET A 304 -25.24 1.20 28.44
N ILE A 305 -24.03 1.77 28.54
CA ILE A 305 -22.77 0.99 28.57
C ILE A 305 -22.22 0.83 30.01
N GLY A 306 -22.76 1.56 30.99
CA GLY A 306 -22.32 1.49 32.39
C GLY A 306 -22.82 0.29 33.21
N VAL A 307 -23.75 -0.51 32.69
CA VAL A 307 -24.37 -1.64 33.44
C VAL A 307 -23.78 -3.01 33.07
N PHE A 308 -22.96 -3.10 32.00
CA PHE A 308 -22.41 -4.38 31.56
C PHE A 308 -21.02 -4.73 32.15
N ILE A 309 -20.27 -3.76 32.68
CA ILE A 309 -18.92 -3.99 33.26
C ILE A 309 -18.96 -4.31 34.76
N ARG A 310 -20.13 -4.29 35.41
CA ARG A 310 -20.25 -4.62 36.84
C ARG A 310 -20.62 -6.08 37.15
N ARG A 311 -20.77 -6.94 36.12
CA ARG A 311 -21.13 -8.37 36.29
C ARG A 311 -20.00 -9.37 36.05
N ILE A 312 -18.84 -8.95 35.57
CA ILE A 312 -17.71 -9.86 35.24
C ILE A 312 -16.67 -9.97 36.38
N LEU A 313 -16.78 -9.16 37.44
CA LEU A 313 -15.81 -9.17 38.56
C LEU A 313 -16.33 -9.82 39.86
N THR A 314 -17.37 -10.65 39.81
CA THR A 314 -17.85 -11.38 41.01
C THR A 314 -18.22 -12.84 40.72
N ALA A 315 -17.24 -13.62 40.28
CA ALA A 315 -17.17 -15.10 40.40
C ALA A 315 -15.73 -15.48 39.97
N GLY A 316 -14.74 -15.67 40.85
CA GLY A 316 -14.69 -16.71 41.88
C GLY A 316 -14.32 -18.05 41.22
N LYS A 317 -13.04 -18.33 40.98
CA LYS A 317 -12.11 -19.10 41.83
C LYS A 317 -12.04 -20.63 41.50
N ILE A 318 -10.80 -21.10 41.24
CA ILE A 318 -10.21 -22.45 41.48
C ILE A 318 -10.28 -23.51 40.34
N LYS A 319 -9.11 -23.93 39.80
CA LYS A 319 -8.43 -25.23 40.05
C LYS A 319 -7.10 -25.37 39.27
N GLU A 320 -6.02 -25.59 40.01
CA GLU A 320 -4.75 -26.18 39.58
C GLU A 320 -4.88 -27.70 39.34
N ALA A 321 -4.09 -28.24 38.40
CA ALA A 321 -3.61 -29.63 38.38
C ALA A 321 -2.38 -29.68 37.43
N GLU A 322 -1.16 -29.72 37.98
CA GLU A 322 -0.30 -30.92 38.05
C GLU A 322 0.03 -31.59 36.71
N TYR A 323 1.28 -31.43 36.25
CA TYR A 323 1.95 -32.42 35.41
C TYR A 323 3.37 -32.68 35.92
N GLN A 324 3.61 -33.91 36.35
CA GLN A 324 4.81 -34.42 37.01
C GLN A 324 5.99 -34.63 36.04
N ARG A 325 7.20 -34.53 36.61
CA ARG A 325 8.49 -34.91 36.03
C ARG A 325 8.65 -36.43 35.87
N SER A 326 9.35 -36.85 34.81
CA SER A 326 10.38 -37.89 34.91
C SER A 326 11.42 -37.77 33.78
N PRO A 327 12.70 -38.15 34.03
CA PRO A 327 13.86 -37.78 33.22
C PRO A 327 14.30 -38.90 32.26
N ALA A 328 14.86 -38.56 31.09
CA ALA A 328 15.56 -39.54 30.25
C ALA A 328 16.78 -38.94 29.52
N VAL A 329 17.95 -39.24 30.09
CA VAL A 329 19.22 -39.70 29.50
C VAL A 329 19.54 -39.30 28.05
N LEU A 330 20.64 -38.54 27.91
CA LEU A 330 21.39 -38.26 26.67
C LEU A 330 22.23 -39.48 26.23
N PRO A 331 22.49 -39.63 24.91
CA PRO A 331 23.77 -40.09 24.41
C PRO A 331 24.54 -38.97 23.70
N GLU A 332 25.85 -38.92 23.94
CA GLU A 332 26.79 -37.95 23.38
C GLU A 332 27.14 -38.16 21.90
N ARG A 333 27.28 -37.01 21.22
CA ARG A 333 28.21 -36.63 20.13
C ARG A 333 28.27 -37.44 18.84
N ASP A 334 27.88 -36.75 17.76
CA ASP A 334 28.69 -36.74 16.54
C ASP A 334 28.93 -35.29 16.08
N GLN A 335 30.21 -34.95 15.90
CA GLN A 335 30.71 -33.62 15.53
C GLN A 335 30.73 -33.50 14.00
N SER A 336 29.75 -32.82 13.41
CA SER A 336 29.93 -32.09 12.14
C SER A 336 28.64 -31.40 11.67
N ARG A 337 28.42 -30.15 12.07
CA ARG A 337 27.66 -29.20 11.23
C ARG A 337 28.04 -27.77 11.58
N LYS A 338 28.50 -27.07 10.53
CA LYS A 338 28.82 -25.64 10.52
C LYS A 338 27.63 -24.84 11.04
N GLU A 339 27.99 -23.77 11.75
CA GLU A 339 27.16 -22.87 12.53
C GLU A 339 25.88 -22.43 11.82
N PHE A 340 24.75 -22.69 12.48
CA PHE A 340 23.46 -22.08 12.19
C PHE A 340 23.40 -20.74 12.94
N ASN A 341 23.53 -19.64 12.20
CA ASN A 341 23.23 -18.29 12.68
C ASN A 341 21.78 -17.95 12.32
N PRO A 342 20.83 -17.77 13.27
CA PRO A 342 19.55 -17.18 12.95
C PRO A 342 19.58 -15.66 13.23
N PRO A 343 19.15 -14.84 12.26
CA PRO A 343 18.40 -13.64 12.61
C PRO A 343 17.27 -13.37 11.62
N HIS A 344 16.10 -14.03 11.71
CA HIS A 344 15.00 -13.76 10.75
C HIS A 344 13.57 -13.86 11.28
N SER A 345 13.33 -13.99 12.59
CA SER A 345 12.01 -14.40 13.10
C SER A 345 10.84 -13.43 12.82
N GLU A 346 10.96 -12.10 12.93
CA GLU A 346 9.76 -11.23 12.84
C GLU A 346 9.40 -10.79 11.41
N SER A 347 10.37 -10.46 10.56
CA SER A 347 10.11 -10.22 9.14
C SER A 347 9.69 -11.50 8.43
N GLU A 348 10.25 -12.66 8.80
CA GLU A 348 9.86 -13.96 8.26
C GLU A 348 8.51 -14.43 8.82
N LYS A 349 8.13 -14.12 10.07
CA LYS A 349 6.76 -14.36 10.57
C LYS A 349 5.75 -13.44 9.91
N MET A 350 6.09 -12.18 9.65
CA MET A 350 5.23 -11.24 8.93
C MET A 350 5.09 -11.65 7.46
N TYR A 351 6.18 -12.08 6.81
CA TYR A 351 6.16 -12.69 5.48
C TYR A 351 5.33 -13.97 5.49
N ARG A 352 5.62 -14.93 6.36
CA ARG A 352 4.91 -16.22 6.45
C ARG A 352 3.41 -16.01 6.70
N ARG A 353 3.03 -15.03 7.55
CA ARG A 353 1.63 -14.69 7.82
C ARG A 353 0.95 -13.98 6.64
N LEU A 354 1.64 -13.10 5.89
CA LEU A 354 1.12 -12.48 4.66
C LEU A 354 1.00 -13.49 3.50
N VAL A 355 1.95 -14.42 3.41
CA VAL A 355 2.01 -15.47 2.38
C VAL A 355 0.95 -16.56 2.60
N GLU A 356 0.69 -16.94 3.85
CA GLU A 356 -0.26 -18.02 4.18
C GLU A 356 -1.72 -17.53 4.29
N THR A 357 -1.98 -16.24 4.51
CA THR A 357 -3.36 -15.73 4.66
C THR A 357 -4.00 -15.17 3.37
N GLY A 358 -3.20 -14.86 2.34
CA GLY A 358 -3.67 -14.04 1.22
C GLY A 358 -4.13 -14.75 -0.06
N LYS A 359 -4.13 -16.09 -0.15
CA LYS A 359 -4.27 -16.82 -1.45
C LYS A 359 -3.45 -16.17 -2.59
N SER A 360 -2.31 -15.58 -2.24
CA SER A 360 -1.52 -14.75 -3.16
C SER A 360 -0.38 -15.57 -3.74
N GLY A 361 -0.30 -15.62 -5.06
CA GLY A 361 0.75 -16.32 -5.77
C GLY A 361 2.06 -15.54 -5.69
N ILE A 362 3.14 -16.18 -5.29
CA ILE A 362 4.49 -15.62 -5.28
C ILE A 362 5.31 -16.31 -6.34
N PHE A 363 6.15 -15.54 -7.03
CA PHE A 363 7.07 -16.08 -8.00
C PHE A 363 8.42 -15.35 -8.01
N MET A 364 9.44 -16.06 -8.47
CA MET A 364 10.71 -15.48 -8.88
C MET A 364 11.13 -16.04 -10.24
N ALA A 365 11.66 -15.16 -11.07
CA ALA A 365 12.09 -15.47 -12.42
C ALA A 365 13.50 -14.94 -12.70
N ASP A 366 14.21 -15.62 -13.60
CA ASP A 366 15.48 -15.13 -14.13
C ASP A 366 15.26 -13.95 -15.10
N MET A 367 16.36 -13.38 -15.59
CA MET A 367 16.34 -12.26 -16.56
C MET A 367 15.74 -12.62 -17.93
N ASN A 368 15.55 -13.91 -18.23
CA ASN A 368 14.87 -14.39 -19.42
C ASN A 368 13.38 -14.69 -19.17
N GLY A 369 12.88 -14.38 -17.98
CA GLY A 369 11.50 -14.65 -17.58
C GLY A 369 11.21 -16.13 -17.35
N ARG A 370 12.20 -16.96 -17.03
CA ARG A 370 11.99 -18.35 -16.60
C ARG A 370 11.79 -18.40 -15.10
N LEU A 371 10.70 -19.02 -14.67
CA LEU A 371 10.39 -19.19 -13.26
C LEU A 371 11.35 -20.18 -12.62
N PHE A 372 12.03 -19.80 -11.54
CA PHE A 372 12.84 -20.73 -10.73
C PHE A 372 12.26 -20.96 -9.34
N TYR A 373 11.28 -20.15 -8.94
CA TYR A 373 10.54 -20.33 -7.69
C TYR A 373 9.10 -19.88 -7.87
N VAL A 374 8.17 -20.65 -7.32
CA VAL A 374 6.77 -20.26 -7.11
C VAL A 374 6.27 -20.85 -5.79
N ASN A 375 5.25 -20.25 -5.17
CA ASN A 375 4.55 -20.86 -4.05
C ASN A 375 3.30 -21.64 -4.52
N HIS A 376 2.70 -22.41 -3.61
CA HIS A 376 1.52 -23.23 -3.92
C HIS A 376 0.36 -22.43 -4.51
N ALA A 377 0.04 -21.27 -3.92
CA ALA A 377 -1.03 -20.40 -4.39
C ALA A 377 -0.82 -19.91 -5.83
N PHE A 378 0.43 -19.67 -6.25
CA PHE A 378 0.73 -19.33 -7.64
C PHE A 378 0.39 -20.49 -8.57
N ALA A 379 0.77 -21.71 -8.20
CA ALA A 379 0.44 -22.89 -8.99
C ALA A 379 -1.09 -23.05 -9.11
N GLU A 380 -1.83 -22.91 -8.01
CA GLU A 380 -3.29 -22.99 -7.99
C GLU A 380 -3.96 -21.91 -8.87
N ILE A 381 -3.55 -20.64 -8.76
CA ILE A 381 -4.07 -19.52 -9.57
C ILE A 381 -3.94 -19.81 -11.07
N PHE A 382 -2.83 -20.44 -11.47
CA PHE A 382 -2.56 -20.79 -12.85
C PHE A 382 -3.07 -22.17 -13.26
N GLY A 383 -3.84 -22.86 -12.39
CA GLY A 383 -4.50 -24.12 -12.68
C GLY A 383 -3.61 -25.36 -12.58
N HIS A 384 -2.48 -25.26 -11.89
CA HIS A 384 -1.55 -26.36 -11.65
C HIS A 384 -1.71 -26.94 -10.25
N LYS A 385 -1.44 -28.24 -10.11
CA LYS A 385 -1.61 -28.95 -8.82
C LYS A 385 -0.39 -28.85 -7.91
N THR A 386 0.77 -28.61 -8.49
CA THR A 386 2.05 -28.57 -7.77
C THR A 386 2.94 -27.47 -8.33
N GLU A 387 3.82 -26.94 -7.51
CA GLU A 387 4.79 -25.90 -7.89
C GLU A 387 5.75 -26.42 -8.97
N GLN A 388 6.10 -27.71 -8.90
CA GLN A 388 7.05 -28.37 -9.79
C GLN A 388 6.59 -28.40 -11.25
N GLU A 389 5.28 -28.37 -11.51
CA GLU A 389 4.73 -28.28 -12.87
C GLU A 389 4.96 -26.90 -13.51
N VAL A 390 5.21 -25.88 -12.70
CA VAL A 390 5.30 -24.47 -13.11
C VAL A 390 6.74 -23.96 -13.07
N VAL A 391 7.57 -24.49 -12.19
CA VAL A 391 9.00 -24.19 -12.15
C VAL A 391 9.66 -24.59 -13.47
N GLY A 392 10.39 -23.65 -14.07
CA GLY A 392 11.01 -23.77 -15.39
C GLY A 392 10.15 -23.21 -16.54
N ALA A 393 8.87 -22.93 -16.31
CA ALA A 393 8.00 -22.33 -17.32
C ALA A 393 8.37 -20.88 -17.63
N SER A 394 8.09 -20.46 -18.88
CA SER A 394 8.23 -19.07 -19.29
C SER A 394 7.07 -18.24 -18.77
N MET A 395 7.37 -17.14 -18.07
CA MET A 395 6.38 -16.16 -17.66
C MET A 395 5.61 -15.60 -18.86
N GLY A 396 6.24 -15.40 -20.02
CA GLY A 396 5.52 -14.91 -21.21
C GLY A 396 4.36 -15.81 -21.62
N ALA A 397 4.52 -17.14 -21.46
CA ALA A 397 3.44 -18.09 -21.73
C ALA A 397 2.35 -18.07 -20.66
N LEU A 398 2.71 -17.83 -19.40
CA LEU A 398 1.77 -17.79 -18.27
C LEU A 398 1.07 -16.43 -18.09
N PHE A 399 1.68 -15.35 -18.53
CA PHE A 399 1.09 -14.01 -18.50
C PHE A 399 0.51 -13.62 -19.86
N LYS A 400 0.25 -14.61 -20.74
CA LYS A 400 -0.37 -14.40 -22.04
C LYS A 400 -1.78 -13.82 -21.85
N CYS A 401 -1.91 -12.55 -22.16
CA CYS A 401 -3.12 -11.76 -21.98
C CYS A 401 -4.07 -11.95 -23.16
N ILE A 402 -5.37 -11.80 -22.92
CA ILE A 402 -6.38 -11.71 -24.00
C ILE A 402 -6.21 -10.39 -24.79
N ASP A 403 -5.69 -9.34 -24.15
CA ASP A 403 -5.64 -7.97 -24.66
C ASP A 403 -4.25 -7.51 -25.17
N ASN A 404 -3.35 -8.41 -25.57
CA ASN A 404 -1.96 -8.10 -25.98
C ASN A 404 -1.05 -7.44 -24.90
N GLY A 405 -1.43 -7.51 -23.61
CA GLY A 405 -0.67 -6.95 -22.47
C GLY A 405 0.72 -7.56 -22.22
N GLU A 406 1.06 -8.68 -22.85
CA GLU A 406 2.38 -9.35 -22.70
C GLU A 406 3.55 -8.44 -23.15
N LYS A 407 3.32 -7.59 -24.16
CA LYS A 407 4.32 -6.61 -24.63
C LYS A 407 4.57 -5.49 -23.63
N GLN A 408 3.56 -5.13 -22.83
CA GLN A 408 3.70 -4.14 -21.77
C GLN A 408 4.43 -4.74 -20.56
N LEU A 409 4.09 -5.96 -20.15
CA LEU A 409 4.81 -6.65 -19.06
C LEU A 409 6.30 -6.81 -19.40
N LEU A 410 6.65 -7.29 -20.60
CA LEU A 410 8.03 -7.43 -21.05
C LEU A 410 8.75 -6.08 -21.21
N LYS A 411 8.06 -5.04 -21.67
CA LYS A 411 8.63 -3.68 -21.83
C LYS A 411 8.88 -3.01 -20.47
N ILE A 412 7.93 -3.11 -19.54
CA ILE A 412 8.07 -2.58 -18.19
C ILE A 412 9.15 -3.35 -17.44
N MET A 413 9.23 -4.67 -17.62
CA MET A 413 10.33 -5.46 -17.05
C MET A 413 11.68 -5.17 -17.69
N GLY A 414 11.76 -4.66 -18.92
CA GLY A 414 13.00 -4.20 -19.56
C GLY A 414 13.46 -2.81 -19.11
N GLU A 415 12.52 -1.90 -18.82
CA GLU A 415 12.78 -0.47 -18.61
C GLU A 415 12.57 0.03 -17.16
N ALA A 416 11.83 -0.71 -16.31
CA ALA A 416 11.49 -0.30 -14.94
C ALA A 416 12.02 -1.28 -13.88
N ASN A 417 12.34 -0.73 -12.71
CA ASN A 417 12.83 -1.49 -11.55
C ASN A 417 11.70 -2.14 -10.74
N GLU A 418 10.48 -1.59 -10.80
CA GLU A 418 9.31 -2.06 -10.06
C GLU A 418 8.02 -1.84 -10.85
N ILE A 419 7.05 -2.72 -10.61
CA ILE A 419 5.69 -2.72 -11.15
C ILE A 419 4.73 -2.90 -9.98
N HIS A 420 3.72 -2.04 -9.87
CA HIS A 420 2.71 -2.11 -8.82
C HIS A 420 1.33 -2.22 -9.45
N ASP A 421 0.51 -3.12 -8.92
CA ASP A 421 -0.92 -3.29 -9.23
C ASP A 421 -1.26 -3.38 -10.73
N PHE A 422 -0.41 -4.04 -11.52
CA PHE A 422 -0.67 -4.24 -12.94
C PHE A 422 -1.76 -5.30 -13.13
N GLN A 423 -2.92 -4.84 -13.60
CA GLN A 423 -4.07 -5.71 -13.81
C GLN A 423 -4.14 -6.23 -15.24
N PHE A 424 -4.42 -7.52 -15.39
CA PHE A 424 -4.58 -8.16 -16.69
C PHE A 424 -5.58 -9.30 -16.67
N ARG A 425 -6.14 -9.60 -17.85
CA ARG A 425 -7.12 -10.68 -18.05
C ARG A 425 -6.45 -11.86 -18.76
N ARG A 426 -6.67 -13.06 -18.20
CA ARG A 426 -6.18 -14.31 -18.77
C ARG A 426 -7.32 -15.29 -18.97
N ARG A 427 -7.23 -16.08 -20.06
CA ARG A 427 -8.07 -17.26 -20.28
C ARG A 427 -7.33 -18.51 -19.79
N LEU A 428 -7.95 -19.26 -18.88
CA LEU A 428 -7.47 -20.54 -18.40
C LEU A 428 -7.76 -21.67 -19.42
N PRO A 429 -7.09 -22.84 -19.34
CA PRO A 429 -7.32 -23.98 -20.23
C PRO A 429 -8.77 -24.50 -20.24
N ASN A 430 -9.52 -24.28 -19.15
CA ASN A 430 -10.94 -24.59 -19.03
C ASN A 430 -11.87 -23.53 -19.67
N ASN A 431 -11.31 -22.56 -20.40
CA ASN A 431 -11.99 -21.44 -21.07
C ASN A 431 -12.55 -20.35 -20.13
N GLU A 432 -12.29 -20.43 -18.83
CA GLU A 432 -12.64 -19.40 -17.85
C GLU A 432 -11.74 -18.17 -17.98
N VAL A 433 -12.31 -16.97 -17.77
CA VAL A 433 -11.55 -15.71 -17.76
C VAL A 433 -11.35 -15.26 -16.33
N ILE A 434 -10.09 -15.16 -15.92
CA ILE A 434 -9.67 -14.68 -14.61
C ILE A 434 -9.03 -13.30 -14.73
N ILE A 435 -9.18 -12.50 -13.68
CA ILE A 435 -8.61 -11.16 -13.56
C ILE A 435 -7.51 -11.22 -12.51
N LEU A 436 -6.28 -10.92 -12.93
CA LEU A 436 -5.11 -10.98 -12.08
C LEU A 436 -4.55 -9.58 -11.85
N SER A 437 -4.13 -9.29 -10.63
CA SER A 437 -3.28 -8.13 -10.31
C SER A 437 -1.87 -8.63 -10.00
N ALA A 438 -0.86 -8.12 -10.69
CA ALA A 438 0.54 -8.46 -10.48
C ALA A 438 1.37 -7.24 -10.06
N SER A 439 2.20 -7.44 -9.05
CA SER A 439 3.23 -6.49 -8.63
C SER A 439 4.58 -7.21 -8.63
N ALA A 440 5.63 -6.59 -9.16
CA ALA A 440 6.92 -7.23 -9.30
C ALA A 440 8.07 -6.23 -9.23
N ASN A 441 9.15 -6.61 -8.55
CA ASN A 441 10.35 -5.80 -8.38
C ASN A 441 11.58 -6.58 -8.87
N ARG A 442 12.56 -5.85 -9.39
CA ARG A 442 13.82 -6.42 -9.86
C ARG A 442 14.71 -6.85 -8.69
N ILE A 443 15.36 -8.00 -8.85
CA ILE A 443 16.41 -8.50 -7.96
C ILE A 443 17.75 -8.15 -8.60
N PHE A 444 18.68 -7.65 -7.80
CA PHE A 444 20.05 -7.34 -8.20
C PHE A 444 21.03 -8.30 -7.50
N ASP A 445 22.14 -8.61 -8.16
CA ASP A 445 23.26 -9.33 -7.56
C ASP A 445 24.10 -8.41 -6.67
N ASP A 446 25.09 -8.99 -5.96
CA ASP A 446 26.01 -8.25 -5.08
C ASP A 446 26.88 -7.20 -5.80
N GLN A 447 26.88 -7.20 -7.14
CA GLN A 447 27.55 -6.21 -7.99
C GLN A 447 26.59 -5.16 -8.56
N GLY A 448 25.33 -5.14 -8.10
CA GLY A 448 24.30 -4.21 -8.55
C GLY A 448 23.76 -4.50 -9.95
N ARG A 449 24.06 -5.67 -10.53
CA ARG A 449 23.54 -6.06 -11.85
C ARG A 449 22.21 -6.77 -11.71
N PRO A 450 21.28 -6.59 -12.65
CA PRO A 450 20.02 -7.31 -12.64
C PRO A 450 20.22 -8.83 -12.67
N ALA A 451 19.73 -9.53 -11.64
CA ALA A 451 19.84 -10.97 -11.47
C ALA A 451 18.52 -11.71 -11.74
N GLY A 452 17.39 -11.03 -11.59
CA GLY A 452 16.07 -11.61 -11.82
C GLY A 452 14.95 -10.69 -11.37
N VAL A 453 13.76 -11.25 -11.21
CA VAL A 453 12.55 -10.55 -10.80
C VAL A 453 11.85 -11.35 -9.72
N ARG A 454 11.30 -10.68 -8.71
CA ARG A 454 10.37 -11.25 -7.72
C ARG A 454 9.04 -10.56 -7.84
N GLY A 455 7.95 -11.31 -7.72
CA GLY A 455 6.62 -10.72 -7.78
C GLY A 455 5.57 -11.49 -7.02
N VAL A 456 4.44 -10.80 -6.86
CA VAL A 456 3.21 -11.30 -6.28
C VAL A 456 2.12 -11.16 -7.34
N VAL A 457 1.27 -12.17 -7.44
CA VAL A 457 0.05 -12.17 -8.25
C VAL A 457 -1.14 -12.50 -7.36
N VAL A 458 -2.23 -11.79 -7.54
CA VAL A 458 -3.47 -11.97 -6.79
C VAL A 458 -4.61 -12.18 -7.78
N ASP A 459 -5.42 -13.20 -7.55
CA ASP A 459 -6.68 -13.38 -8.27
C ASP A 459 -7.75 -12.45 -7.70
N MET A 460 -8.26 -11.58 -8.56
CA MET A 460 -9.24 -10.54 -8.24
C MET A 460 -10.65 -10.88 -8.74
N THR A 461 -10.85 -12.09 -9.28
CA THR A 461 -12.08 -12.47 -9.99
C THR A 461 -13.32 -12.46 -9.08
N GLU A 462 -13.24 -12.99 -7.86
CA GLU A 462 -14.37 -12.96 -6.91
C GLU A 462 -14.67 -11.55 -6.39
N LYS A 463 -13.63 -10.76 -6.11
CA LYS A 463 -13.77 -9.40 -5.60
C LYS A 463 -14.50 -8.50 -6.60
N ARG A 464 -14.21 -8.63 -7.89
CA ARG A 464 -14.86 -7.85 -8.96
C ARG A 464 -16.26 -8.35 -9.37
N ARG A 465 -16.68 -9.55 -8.94
CA ARG A 465 -18.08 -10.03 -9.12
C ARG A 465 -19.02 -9.51 -8.01
N LEU A 466 -18.47 -9.04 -6.89
CA LEU A 466 -19.19 -8.54 -5.72
C LEU A 466 -19.23 -7.01 -5.64
N GLU A 467 -18.34 -6.33 -6.38
CA GLU A 467 -18.34 -4.90 -6.68
C GLU A 467 -19.19 -4.61 -7.92
#